data_AF-A0A419GD15-F1
#
_entry.id   AF-A0A419GD15-F1
#
_cell.length_a   1.000
_cell.length_b   1.000
_cell.length_c   1.000
_cell.angle_alpha   90.00
_cell.angle_beta   90.00
_cell.angle_gamma   90.00
#
_symmetry.space_group_name_H-M   'P 1'
#
loop_
_entity.id
_entity.type
_entity.pdbx_description
1 polymer ?
#
loop_
_entity_poly.entity_id
_entity_poly.type
_entity_poly.pdbx_seq_one_letter_code
_entity_poly.pdbx_strand_id
1 'polypeptide(L)'
;MDSGGKTFEEAVSRLETVVRELEDGRLPLEEALALFAEGVELSRLCNRYLAEAEERIAVLIADDKGGLKPFSAGGKINDGS
;
A
#
# COMPACT_ATOMS: atom_id res chain seq x y z
N MET A 1 -15.91 -10.81 2.84
CA MET A 1 -14.56 -10.27 3.09
C MET A 1 -14.74 -8.84 3.56
N ASP A 2 -15.09 -8.71 4.84
CA ASP A 2 -15.07 -7.44 5.53
C ASP A 2 -14.81 -7.79 6.99
N SER A 3 -13.61 -7.50 7.45
CA SER A 3 -13.15 -7.84 8.80
C SER A 3 -12.15 -6.78 9.24
N GLY A 4 -12.69 -5.62 9.64
CA GLY A 4 -12.04 -4.64 10.50
C GLY A 4 -10.94 -3.76 9.91
N GLY A 5 -10.59 -3.89 8.62
CA GLY A 5 -9.60 -3.05 7.93
C GLY A 5 -10.23 -2.14 6.87
N LYS A 6 -9.66 -0.94 6.66
CA LYS A 6 -10.08 -0.02 5.58
C LYS A 6 -10.00 -0.72 4.22
N THR A 7 -11.01 -0.59 3.37
CA THR A 7 -10.98 -1.12 2.00
C THR A 7 -9.91 -0.43 1.15
N PHE A 8 -9.62 -0.97 -0.04
CA PHE A 8 -8.69 -0.34 -0.97
C PHE A 8 -9.16 1.08 -1.37
N GLU A 9 -10.44 1.21 -1.73
CA GLU A 9 -11.04 2.48 -2.15
C GLU A 9 -11.01 3.51 -1.00
N GLU A 10 -11.28 3.08 0.23
CA GLU A 10 -11.21 3.93 1.42
C GLU A 10 -9.76 4.36 1.72
N ALA A 11 -8.80 3.44 1.59
CA ALA A 11 -7.39 3.74 1.79
C ALA A 11 -6.86 4.76 0.76
N VAL A 12 -7.23 4.60 -0.52
CA VAL A 12 -6.88 5.53 -1.59
C VAL A 12 -7.53 6.89 -1.35
N SER A 13 -8.84 6.94 -1.05
CA SER A 13 -9.54 8.21 -0.81
C SER A 13 -8.97 8.97 0.40
N ARG A 14 -8.61 8.26 1.48
CA ARG A 14 -7.94 8.90 2.61
C ARG A 14 -6.54 9.40 2.23
N LEU A 15 -5.77 8.62 1.46
CA LEU A 15 -4.44 9.04 1.02
C LEU A 15 -4.50 10.32 0.16
N GLU A 16 -5.44 10.41 -0.77
CA GLU A 16 -5.66 11.62 -1.57
C GLU A 16 -5.98 12.83 -0.68
N THR A 17 -6.79 12.63 0.37
CA THR A 17 -7.13 13.68 1.32
C THR A 17 -5.89 14.14 2.10
N VAL A 18 -5.10 13.20 2.61
CA VAL A 18 -3.84 13.49 3.33
C VAL A 18 -2.88 14.28 2.43
N VAL A 19 -2.72 13.89 1.17
CA VAL A 19 -1.86 14.61 0.21
C VAL A 19 -2.35 16.04 0.02
N ARG A 20 -3.65 16.25 -0.21
CA ARG A 20 -4.23 17.59 -0.36
C ARG A 20 -4.03 18.46 0.87
N GLU A 21 -4.20 17.90 2.07
CA GLU A 21 -3.99 18.62 3.34
C GLU A 21 -2.53 19.03 3.51
N LEU A 22 -1.57 18.15 3.16
CA LEU A 22 -0.14 18.47 3.19
C LEU A 22 0.25 19.53 2.16
N GLU A 23 -0.32 19.49 0.95
CA GLU A 23 -0.06 20.46 -0.11
C GLU A 23 -0.60 21.87 0.19
N ASP A 24 -1.66 21.96 1.01
CA ASP A 24 -2.23 23.25 1.42
C ASP A 24 -1.26 24.10 2.25
N GLY A 25 -0.26 23.47 2.90
CA GLY A 25 0.87 24.16 3.53
C GLY A 25 0.54 25.05 4.74
N ARG A 26 -0.71 25.02 5.23
CA ARG A 26 -1.17 25.82 6.38
C ARG A 26 -1.13 25.09 7.72
N LEU A 27 -0.64 23.84 7.72
CA LEU A 27 -0.60 22.98 8.89
C LEU A 27 0.60 23.30 9.79
N PRO A 28 0.44 23.28 11.12
CA PRO A 28 1.56 23.21 12.05
C PRO A 28 2.46 22.00 11.75
N LEU A 29 3.76 22.11 12.06
CA LEU A 29 4.75 21.06 11.79
C LEU A 29 4.34 19.70 12.37
N GLU A 30 3.83 19.68 13.60
CA GLU A 30 3.43 18.45 14.29
C GLU A 30 2.27 17.74 13.58
N GLU A 31 1.29 18.51 13.08
CA GLU A 31 0.17 17.99 12.30
C GLU A 31 0.62 17.49 10.93
N ALA A 32 1.51 18.23 10.25
CA ALA A 32 2.09 17.82 8.98
C ALA A 32 2.88 16.50 9.11
N LEU A 33 3.64 16.32 10.21
CA LEU A 33 4.36 15.07 10.48
C LEU A 33 3.40 13.90 10.75
N ALA A 34 2.31 14.14 11.48
CA ALA A 34 1.30 13.12 11.73
C ALA A 34 0.60 12.67 10.44
N LEU A 35 0.19 13.63 9.60
CA LEU A 35 -0.41 13.36 8.30
C LEU A 35 0.56 12.66 7.35
N PHE A 36 1.83 13.05 7.34
CA PHE A 36 2.85 12.35 6.55
C PHE A 36 2.99 10.89 6.98
N ALA A 37 3.07 10.62 8.29
CA ALA A 37 3.14 9.25 8.80
C ALA A 37 1.89 8.43 8.42
N GLU A 38 0.70 9.03 8.51
CA GLU A 38 -0.54 8.38 8.04
C GLU A 38 -0.47 8.08 6.53
N GLY A 39 -0.03 9.04 5.71
CA GLY A 39 0.11 8.88 4.26
C GLY A 39 1.05 7.74 3.89
N VAL A 40 2.17 7.58 4.60
CA VAL A 40 3.09 6.45 4.41
C VAL A 40 2.41 5.11 4.70
N GLU A 41 1.65 5.00 5.80
CA GLU A 41 0.95 3.77 6.15
C GLU A 41 -0.18 3.43 5.16
N LEU A 42 -0.91 4.43 4.69
CA LEU A 42 -1.92 4.26 3.64
C LEU A 42 -1.30 3.81 2.32
N SER A 43 -0.18 4.41 1.91
CA SER A 43 0.56 3.99 0.71
C SER A 43 1.03 2.54 0.80
N ARG A 44 1.54 2.12 1.96
CA ARG A 44 1.91 0.72 2.22
C ARG A 44 0.70 -0.20 2.14
N LEU A 45 -0.43 0.20 2.71
CA LEU A 45 -1.68 -0.57 2.66
C LEU A 45 -2.16 -0.75 1.20
N CYS A 46 -2.19 0.33 0.41
CA CYS A 46 -2.57 0.26 -1.01
C CYS A 46 -1.66 -0.70 -1.79
N ASN A 47 -0.33 -0.63 -1.58
CA ASN A 47 0.61 -1.55 -2.22
C ASN A 47 0.36 -3.02 -1.84
N ARG A 48 -0.03 -3.30 -0.59
CA ARG A 48 -0.39 -4.68 -0.18
C ARG A 48 -1.63 -5.18 -0.92
N TYR A 49 -2.66 -4.34 -1.06
CA TYR A 49 -3.86 -4.70 -1.81
C TYR A 49 -3.55 -5.02 -3.28
N LEU A 50 -2.71 -4.19 -3.91
CA LEU A 50 -2.29 -4.43 -5.29
C LEU A 50 -1.47 -5.72 -5.42
N ALA A 51 -0.54 -5.97 -4.50
CA ALA A 51 0.24 -7.21 -4.49
C ALA A 51 -0.63 -8.46 -4.32
N GLU A 52 -1.63 -8.43 -3.44
CA GLU A 52 -2.58 -9.54 -3.26
C GLU A 52 -3.43 -9.75 -4.52
N ALA A 53 -3.87 -8.67 -5.17
CA ALA A 53 -4.62 -8.76 -6.41
C ALA A 53 -3.78 -9.36 -7.55
N GLU A 54 -2.52 -8.93 -7.68
CA GLU A 54 -1.57 -9.48 -8.65
C GLU A 54 -1.32 -10.98 -8.41
N GLU A 55 -1.13 -11.40 -7.16
CA GLU A 55 -0.95 -12.81 -6.80
C GLU A 55 -2.17 -13.65 -7.19
N ARG A 56 -3.37 -13.17 -6.89
CA ARG A 56 -4.62 -13.86 -7.25
C ARG A 56 -4.77 -13.99 -8.76
N ILE A 57 -4.43 -12.96 -9.52
CA ILE A 57 -4.43 -13.00 -10.99
C ILE A 57 -3.39 -14.01 -11.50
N ALA A 58 -2.18 -14.02 -10.92
CA ALA A 58 -1.12 -14.95 -11.31
C ALA A 58 -1.52 -16.41 -11.10
N VAL A 59 -2.19 -16.73 -9.99
CA VAL A 59 -2.73 -18.09 -9.74
C VAL A 59 -3.78 -18.46 -10.77
N LEU A 60 -4.75 -17.59 -11.06
CA LEU A 60 -5.80 -17.86 -12.05
C LEU A 60 -5.24 -18.11 -13.46
N ILE A 61 -4.21 -17.35 -13.86
CA ILE A 61 -3.53 -17.54 -15.16
C ILE A 61 -2.70 -18.84 -15.16
N ALA A 62 -2.06 -19.18 -14.03
CA ALA A 62 -1.28 -20.40 -13.90
C ALA A 62 -2.14 -21.67 -13.91
N ASP A 63 -3.33 -21.62 -13.32
CA ASP A 63 -4.32 -22.72 -13.37
C ASP A 63 -4.83 -22.95 -14.80
N ASP A 64 -4.90 -21.90 -15.61
CA ASP A 64 -5.31 -21.99 -17.03
C ASP A 64 -4.18 -22.47 -17.96
N LYS A 65 -2.90 -22.37 -17.56
CA LYS A 65 -1.73 -22.66 -18.43
C LYS A 65 -0.62 -23.55 -17.86
N GLY A 66 -0.75 -24.09 -16.65
CA GLY A 66 0.13 -25.14 -16.11
C GLY A 66 1.60 -24.72 -15.92
N GLY A 67 1.90 -23.53 -15.40
CA GLY A 67 3.27 -23.14 -15.07
C GLY A 67 3.39 -21.85 -14.24
N LEU A 68 3.85 -21.99 -12.98
CA LEU A 68 4.02 -20.92 -11.98
C LEU A 68 5.47 -20.41 -11.87
N LYS A 69 5.66 -19.17 -11.37
CA LYS A 69 6.60 -18.90 -10.26
C LYS A 69 6.14 -17.72 -9.37
N PRO A 70 6.11 -17.89 -8.03
CA PRO A 70 5.90 -16.79 -7.06
C PRO A 70 7.08 -15.82 -7.01
N PHE A 71 6.77 -14.56 -6.68
CA PHE A 71 7.69 -13.44 -6.56
C PHE A 71 8.47 -13.45 -5.23
N SER A 72 9.76 -13.09 -5.28
CA SER A 72 10.59 -12.88 -4.09
C SER A 72 10.57 -11.40 -3.71
N ALA A 73 9.61 -10.99 -2.87
CA ALA A 73 9.58 -9.67 -2.23
C ALA A 73 10.31 -9.69 -0.88
N GLY A 74 11.56 -10.14 -0.87
CA GLY A 74 12.43 -10.15 0.29
C GLY A 74 13.70 -9.36 0.02
N GLY A 75 13.55 -8.08 -0.33
CA GLY A 75 14.67 -7.16 -0.46
C GLY A 75 15.39 -7.05 0.88
N LYS A 76 16.49 -7.77 1.03
CA LYS A 76 17.42 -7.61 2.14
C LYS A 76 17.85 -6.15 2.18
N ILE A 77 17.37 -5.40 3.17
CA ILE A 77 18.11 -4.24 3.66
C ILE A 77 19.40 -4.79 4.27
N ASN A 78 20.47 -4.82 3.48
CA ASN A 78 21.80 -4.98 4.02
C ASN A 78 22.24 -3.58 4.47
N ASP A 79 21.82 -3.22 5.68
CA ASP A 79 22.46 -2.13 6.41
C ASP A 79 23.84 -2.65 6.84
N GLY A 80 24.86 -1.84 6.57
CA GLY A 80 26.24 -2.24 6.52
C GLY A 80 26.82 -2.74 7.84
N SER A 81 27.56 -3.84 7.74
CA SER A 81 28.82 -4.07 8.45
C SER A 81 29.66 -5.07 7.66
#